data_AF-A0A2S6RTV1-F1
#
_entry.id   AF-A0A2S6RTV1-F1
#
_cell.length_a   1.000
_cell.length_b   1.000
_cell.length_c   1.000
_cell.angle_alpha   90.00
_cell.angle_beta   90.00
_cell.angle_gamma   90.00
#
_symmetry.space_group_name_H-M   'P 1'
#
loop_
_entity.id
_entity.type
_entity.pdbx_description
1 polymer ?
#
loop_
_entity_poly.entity_id
_entity_poly.type
_entity_poly.pdbx_seq_one_letter_code
_entity_poly.pdbx_strand_id
1 'polypeptide(L)'
;MKLKVAFMGTPDFAIPALKLIHKSFDLVGCFTQPSRRAGRGQKISHSSVKNFCLKKNIQIFTPESFSKKKEINFLKKLDCEVLVVAAYGIILPKEVLEVAKFGALNIHASLLPRWRGAAPIQRAILAGDKKTGITIM
;
A
#
# COMPACT_ATOMS: atom_id res chain seq x y z
N MET A 1 -1.26 -18.16 -16.58
CA MET A 1 -0.99 -17.98 -15.13
C MET A 1 -1.35 -16.56 -14.75
N LYS A 2 -1.84 -16.31 -13.53
CA LYS A 2 -2.07 -14.94 -13.03
C LYS A 2 -0.75 -14.37 -12.50
N LEU A 3 -0.51 -13.09 -12.73
CA LEU A 3 0.65 -12.36 -12.21
C LEU A 3 0.64 -12.36 -10.68
N LYS A 4 1.76 -12.67 -10.03
CA LYS A 4 1.90 -12.63 -8.57
C LYS A 4 2.10 -11.20 -8.08
N VAL A 5 1.20 -10.72 -7.23
CA VAL A 5 1.20 -9.34 -6.73
C VAL A 5 1.28 -9.33 -5.21
N ALA A 6 2.23 -8.56 -4.67
CA ALA A 6 2.20 -8.14 -3.28
C ALA A 6 1.59 -6.72 -3.20
N PHE A 7 0.76 -6.47 -2.19
CA PHE A 7 0.11 -5.17 -2.03
C PHE A 7 0.54 -4.50 -0.73
N MET A 8 0.86 -3.21 -0.76
CA MET A 8 1.20 -2.41 0.42
C MET A 8 0.26 -1.21 0.54
N GLY A 9 -0.57 -1.16 1.57
CA GLY A 9 -1.49 -0.04 1.77
C GLY A 9 -2.14 -0.05 3.15
N THR A 10 -2.71 1.09 3.55
CA THR A 10 -3.25 1.27 4.91
C THR A 10 -4.69 1.78 4.93
N PRO A 11 -5.01 3.00 4.43
CA PRO A 11 -6.33 3.60 4.60
C PRO A 11 -7.35 3.10 3.56
N ASP A 12 -8.60 3.57 3.69
CA ASP A 12 -9.70 3.28 2.76
C ASP A 12 -9.37 3.59 1.29
N PHE A 13 -8.52 4.60 1.04
CA PHE A 13 -8.03 4.93 -0.30
C PHE A 13 -7.42 3.73 -1.04
N ALA A 14 -6.77 2.81 -0.32
CA ALA A 14 -6.13 1.63 -0.88
C ALA A 14 -7.12 0.50 -1.24
N ILE A 15 -8.33 0.52 -0.69
CA ILE A 15 -9.29 -0.60 -0.76
C ILE A 15 -9.80 -0.89 -2.17
N PRO A 16 -10.19 0.11 -2.99
CA PRO A 16 -10.65 -0.16 -4.35
C PRO A 16 -9.60 -0.91 -5.18
N ALA A 17 -8.34 -0.46 -5.12
CA ALA A 17 -7.23 -1.11 -5.81
C ALA A 17 -6.98 -2.53 -5.28
N LEU A 18 -6.96 -2.72 -3.96
CA LEU A 18 -6.80 -4.04 -3.35
C LEU A 18 -7.89 -5.02 -3.76
N LYS A 19 -9.16 -4.59 -3.79
CA LYS A 19 -10.28 -5.42 -4.25
C LYS A 19 -10.12 -5.86 -5.70
N LEU A 20 -9.72 -4.94 -6.58
CA LEU A 20 -9.49 -5.24 -7.99
C LEU A 20 -8.32 -6.20 -8.17
N ILE A 21 -7.22 -5.99 -7.42
CA ILE A 21 -6.04 -6.83 -7.47
C ILE A 21 -6.37 -8.25 -6.99
N HIS A 22 -7.03 -8.38 -5.85
CA HIS A 22 -7.45 -9.67 -5.30
C HIS A 22 -8.35 -10.47 -6.27
N LYS A 23 -9.19 -9.78 -7.06
CA LYS A 23 -10.04 -10.43 -8.07
C LYS A 23 -9.24 -10.85 -9.31
N SER A 24 -8.32 -10.01 -9.76
CA SER A 24 -7.73 -10.10 -11.11
C SER A 24 -6.37 -10.79 -11.14
N PHE A 25 -5.60 -10.73 -10.06
CA PHE A 25 -4.24 -11.24 -9.96
C PHE A 25 -4.09 -12.27 -8.84
N ASP A 26 -2.91 -12.89 -8.75
CA ASP A 26 -2.57 -13.76 -7.62
C ASP A 26 -1.99 -12.92 -6.48
N LEU A 27 -2.82 -12.58 -5.50
CA LEU A 27 -2.42 -11.73 -4.38
C LEU A 27 -1.69 -12.57 -3.32
N VAL A 28 -0.36 -12.58 -3.39
CA VAL A 28 0.50 -13.44 -2.54
C VAL A 28 0.69 -12.88 -1.12
N GLY A 29 0.39 -11.59 -0.89
CA GLY A 29 0.45 -11.02 0.45
C GLY A 29 0.08 -9.54 0.51
N CYS A 30 -0.39 -9.12 1.67
CA CYS A 30 -0.72 -7.73 1.96
C CYS A 30 0.08 -7.18 3.13
N PHE A 31 0.72 -6.03 2.92
CA PHE A 31 1.41 -5.26 3.93
C PHE A 31 0.58 -4.05 4.31
N THR A 32 0.40 -3.81 5.61
CA THR A 32 -0.31 -2.65 6.14
C THR A 32 0.36 -2.20 7.43
N GLN A 33 0.11 -0.96 7.86
CA GLN A 33 0.59 -0.54 9.18
C GLN A 33 0.03 -1.42 10.32
N PRO A 34 0.80 -1.59 11.42
CA PRO A 34 0.33 -2.21 12.64
C PRO A 34 -0.92 -1.52 13.18
N SER A 35 -1.71 -2.28 13.94
CA SER A 35 -2.88 -1.75 14.61
C SER A 35 -2.45 -0.79 15.71
N ARG A 36 -3.05 0.39 15.74
CA ARG A 36 -2.72 1.46 16.69
C ARG A 36 -3.98 1.94 17.38
N ARG A 37 -3.80 2.55 18.55
CA ARG A 37 -4.87 3.25 19.25
C ARG A 37 -5.27 4.48 18.44
N ALA A 38 -6.56 4.63 18.14
CA ALA A 38 -7.07 5.71 17.31
C ALA A 38 -8.45 6.20 17.76
N GLY A 39 -8.83 7.41 17.35
CA GLY A 39 -10.13 8.01 17.67
C GLY A 39 -10.32 8.39 19.14
N ARG A 40 -11.53 8.87 19.47
CA ARG A 40 -11.92 9.20 20.84
C ARG A 40 -11.95 7.91 21.67
N GLY A 41 -11.28 7.92 22.83
CA GLY A 41 -11.17 6.75 23.72
C GLY A 41 -10.07 5.76 23.33
N GLN A 42 -9.28 6.03 22.28
CA GLN A 42 -8.03 5.32 21.97
C GLN A 42 -8.16 3.78 21.90
N LYS A 43 -9.29 3.26 21.41
CA LYS A 43 -9.44 1.82 21.19
C LYS A 43 -8.46 1.35 20.10
N ILE A 44 -7.99 0.11 20.21
CA ILE A 44 -7.15 -0.50 19.16
C ILE A 44 -8.00 -0.61 17.90
N SER A 45 -7.52 -0.01 16.81
CA SER A 45 -8.18 -0.08 15.51
C SER A 45 -7.25 -0.72 14.48
N HIS A 46 -7.83 -1.58 13.65
CA HIS A 46 -7.18 -2.14 12.47
C HIS A 46 -7.32 -1.18 11.28
N SER A 47 -6.32 -1.15 10.42
CA SER A 47 -6.42 -0.43 9.15
C SER A 47 -7.52 -1.03 8.27
N SER A 48 -8.03 -0.25 7.34
CA SER A 48 -9.01 -0.71 6.36
C SER A 48 -8.49 -1.91 5.56
N VAL A 49 -7.23 -1.85 5.13
CA VAL A 49 -6.58 -2.96 4.41
C VAL A 49 -6.50 -4.21 5.28
N LYS A 50 -6.10 -4.09 6.54
CA LYS A 50 -6.06 -5.23 7.48
C LYS A 50 -7.45 -5.86 7.64
N ASN A 51 -8.48 -5.04 7.84
CA ASN A 51 -9.86 -5.52 7.98
C ASN A 51 -10.33 -6.27 6.72
N PHE A 52 -9.99 -5.77 5.54
CA PHE A 52 -10.32 -6.45 4.28
C PHE A 52 -9.63 -7.81 4.18
N CYS A 53 -8.32 -7.85 4.45
CA CYS A 53 -7.54 -9.09 4.35
C CYS A 53 -7.99 -10.15 5.36
N LEU A 54 -8.32 -9.76 6.60
CA LEU A 54 -8.88 -10.67 7.61
C LEU A 54 -10.19 -11.30 7.13
N LYS A 55 -11.10 -10.51 6.56
CA LYS A 55 -12.38 -11.01 6.02
C LYS A 55 -12.21 -11.95 4.81
N LYS A 56 -11.09 -11.85 4.10
CA LYS A 56 -10.81 -12.64 2.90
C LYS A 56 -9.77 -13.74 3.12
N ASN A 57 -9.33 -13.94 4.36
CA ASN A 57 -8.26 -14.88 4.71
C ASN A 57 -6.99 -14.70 3.87
N ILE A 58 -6.65 -13.44 3.55
CA ILE A 58 -5.43 -13.09 2.82
C ILE A 58 -4.28 -13.01 3.81
N GLN A 59 -3.09 -13.45 3.42
CA GLN A 59 -1.87 -13.34 4.24
C GLN A 59 -1.52 -11.87 4.50
N ILE A 60 -1.36 -11.51 5.78
CA ILE A 60 -1.12 -10.12 6.22
C ILE A 60 0.24 -10.01 6.91
N PHE A 61 0.95 -8.93 6.59
CA PHE A 61 2.18 -8.50 7.23
C PHE A 61 2.02 -7.08 7.78
N THR A 62 2.48 -6.86 9.01
CA THR A 62 2.41 -5.55 9.65
C THR A 62 3.76 -5.11 10.20
N PRO A 63 4.76 -4.86 9.33
CA PRO A 63 6.04 -4.34 9.77
C PRO A 63 5.86 -2.92 10.33
N GLU A 64 6.63 -2.57 11.36
CA GLU A 64 6.76 -1.18 11.79
C GLU A 64 7.68 -0.37 10.87
N SER A 65 8.68 -1.04 10.28
CA SER A 65 9.59 -0.50 9.28
C SER A 65 10.32 -1.64 8.54
N PHE A 66 10.97 -1.33 7.43
CA PHE A 66 11.83 -2.25 6.67
C PHE A 66 13.32 -2.16 7.06
N SER A 67 13.64 -1.61 8.23
CA SER A 67 15.03 -1.56 8.73
C SER A 67 15.59 -2.93 9.12
N LYS A 68 14.70 -3.88 9.46
CA LYS A 68 15.08 -5.24 9.88
C LYS A 68 15.06 -6.20 8.69
N LYS A 69 16.13 -6.97 8.51
CA LYS A 69 16.25 -8.01 7.47
C LYS A 69 15.10 -9.03 7.48
N LYS A 70 14.47 -9.27 8.64
CA LYS A 70 13.34 -10.20 8.78
C LYS A 70 12.16 -9.83 7.88
N GLU A 71 11.77 -8.56 7.82
CA GLU A 71 10.61 -8.10 7.04
C GLU A 71 10.88 -8.19 5.54
N ILE A 72 12.10 -7.85 5.14
CA ILE A 72 12.57 -8.00 3.75
C ILE A 72 12.60 -9.48 3.35
N ASN A 73 13.04 -10.37 4.24
CA ASN A 73 13.07 -11.81 3.97
C ASN A 73 11.67 -12.40 3.79
N PHE A 74 10.67 -11.93 4.55
CA PHE A 74 9.28 -12.35 4.30
C PHE A 74 8.81 -11.91 2.93
N LEU A 75 9.04 -10.65 2.56
CA LEU A 75 8.69 -10.13 1.24
C LEU A 75 9.38 -10.91 0.11
N LYS A 76 10.67 -11.21 0.24
CA LYS A 76 11.43 -12.04 -0.72
C LYS A 76 10.84 -13.44 -0.90
N LYS A 77 10.40 -14.07 0.19
CA LYS A 77 9.78 -15.41 0.16
C LYS A 77 8.43 -15.45 -0.55
N LEU A 78 7.75 -14.32 -0.71
CA LEU A 78 6.49 -14.25 -1.45
C LEU A 78 6.68 -14.41 -2.95
N ASP A 79 7.90 -14.20 -3.47
CA ASP A 79 8.20 -14.34 -4.90
C ASP A 79 7.21 -13.55 -5.77
N CYS A 80 6.94 -12.29 -5.40
CA CYS A 80 6.04 -11.44 -6.15
C CYS A 80 6.69 -10.91 -7.44
N GLU A 81 5.90 -10.81 -8.50
CA GLU A 81 6.35 -10.28 -9.78
C GLU A 81 6.17 -8.76 -9.84
N VAL A 82 5.14 -8.21 -9.17
CA VAL A 82 4.91 -6.77 -9.01
C VAL A 82 4.62 -6.45 -7.54
N LEU A 83 5.17 -5.34 -7.07
CA LEU A 83 4.80 -4.75 -5.79
C LEU A 83 3.90 -3.53 -6.01
N VAL A 84 2.64 -3.57 -5.55
CA VAL A 84 1.72 -2.42 -5.67
C VAL A 84 1.62 -1.68 -4.34
N VAL A 85 1.82 -0.37 -4.34
CA VAL A 85 1.81 0.49 -3.16
C VAL A 85 0.70 1.53 -3.29
N ALA A 86 -0.09 1.72 -2.23
CA ALA A 86 -1.14 2.73 -2.18
C ALA A 86 -1.31 3.26 -0.75
N ALA A 87 -0.90 4.51 -0.51
CA ALA A 87 -1.04 5.19 0.79
C ALA A 87 -0.54 4.35 1.97
N TYR A 88 0.65 3.75 1.84
CA TYR A 88 1.15 2.78 2.81
C TYR A 88 1.71 3.42 4.09
N GLY A 89 2.48 4.50 3.95
CA GLY A 89 3.00 5.32 5.06
C GLY A 89 4.28 4.80 5.72
N ILE A 90 4.91 3.77 5.17
CA ILE A 90 6.26 3.32 5.56
C ILE A 90 7.20 3.58 4.37
N ILE A 91 8.37 4.15 4.64
CA ILE A 91 9.40 4.37 3.63
C ILE A 91 9.93 3.00 3.16
N LEU A 92 9.99 2.81 1.84
CA LEU A 92 10.49 1.59 1.23
C LEU A 92 11.97 1.78 0.86
N PRO A 93 12.91 1.02 1.48
CA PRO A 93 14.30 1.05 1.07
C PRO A 93 14.46 0.42 -0.32
N LYS A 94 15.58 0.71 -0.99
CA LYS A 94 15.92 0.19 -2.32
C LYS A 94 15.71 -1.33 -2.45
N GLU A 95 16.15 -2.08 -1.44
CA GLU A 95 16.02 -3.55 -1.38
C GLU A 95 14.58 -4.05 -1.43
N VAL A 96 13.61 -3.25 -0.98
CA VAL A 96 12.18 -3.56 -1.07
C VAL A 96 11.64 -3.19 -2.45
N LEU A 97 12.09 -2.08 -3.03
CA LEU A 97 11.67 -1.63 -4.37
C LEU A 97 12.15 -2.60 -5.46
N GLU A 98 13.31 -3.22 -5.26
CA GLU A 98 13.95 -4.12 -6.21
C GLU A 98 13.59 -5.60 -5.99
N VAL A 99 12.72 -5.91 -5.03
CA VAL A 99 12.36 -7.31 -4.72
C VAL A 99 11.56 -7.98 -5.83
N ALA A 100 10.76 -7.20 -6.56
CA ALA A 100 9.81 -7.68 -7.55
C ALA A 100 10.40 -7.55 -8.94
N LYS A 101 10.21 -8.57 -9.78
CA LYS A 101 10.75 -8.64 -11.16
C LYS A 101 10.40 -7.42 -12.01
N PHE A 102 9.16 -6.95 -11.92
CA PHE A 102 8.66 -5.79 -12.65
C PHE A 102 8.63 -4.51 -11.80
N GLY A 103 9.30 -4.53 -10.64
CA GLY A 103 9.44 -3.39 -9.75
C GLY A 103 8.22 -3.10 -8.88
N ALA A 104 8.28 -1.93 -8.25
CA ALA A 104 7.23 -1.41 -7.39
C ALA A 104 6.49 -0.25 -8.06
N LEU A 105 5.16 -0.33 -8.08
CA LEU A 105 4.27 0.68 -8.63
C LEU A 105 3.49 1.35 -7.50
N ASN A 106 3.49 2.67 -7.46
CA ASN A 106 2.75 3.46 -6.48
C ASN A 106 1.54 4.16 -7.11
N ILE A 107 0.38 4.01 -6.47
CA ILE A 107 -0.85 4.74 -6.79
C ILE A 107 -0.80 6.09 -6.07
N HIS A 108 -0.37 7.13 -6.78
CA HIS A 108 -0.23 8.48 -6.24
C HIS A 108 -1.47 9.32 -6.54
N ALA A 109 -2.03 9.99 -5.54
CA ALA A 109 -3.32 10.71 -5.66
C ALA A 109 -3.18 12.16 -6.18
N SER A 110 -2.32 12.35 -7.18
CA SER A 110 -2.26 13.57 -7.99
C SER A 110 -1.83 13.28 -9.43
N LEU A 111 -1.96 14.29 -10.28
CA LEU A 111 -1.31 14.32 -11.60
C LEU A 111 0.14 14.81 -11.42
N LEU A 112 1.08 13.87 -11.36
CA LEU A 112 2.50 14.17 -11.22
C LEU A 112 3.02 14.93 -12.46
N PRO A 113 4.06 15.78 -12.31
CA PRO A 113 4.90 15.97 -11.12
C PRO A 113 4.27 16.85 -10.02
N ARG A 114 3.06 17.40 -10.24
CA ARG A 114 2.39 18.27 -9.26
C ARG A 114 1.94 17.47 -8.03
N TRP A 115 2.07 18.06 -6.85
CA TRP A 115 1.69 17.48 -5.55
C TRP A 115 2.37 16.15 -5.21
N ARG A 116 3.69 16.06 -5.37
CA ARG A 116 4.47 15.01 -4.67
C ARG A 116 4.27 15.15 -3.15
N GLY A 117 4.38 14.04 -2.43
CA GLY A 117 4.31 14.00 -0.96
C GLY A 117 3.00 13.43 -0.41
N ALA A 118 2.72 13.72 0.85
CA ALA A 118 1.81 12.91 1.66
C ALA A 118 0.30 13.26 1.56
N ALA A 119 -0.06 14.49 1.16
CA ALA A 119 -1.45 14.96 1.18
C ALA A 119 -1.92 15.61 -0.15
N PRO A 120 -1.71 14.96 -1.30
CA PRO A 120 -1.95 15.58 -2.61
C PRO A 120 -3.41 16.02 -2.83
N ILE A 121 -4.39 15.24 -2.34
CA ILE A 121 -5.82 15.53 -2.50
C ILE A 121 -6.17 16.85 -1.81
N GLN A 122 -5.82 16.99 -0.54
CA GLN A 122 -6.12 18.17 0.26
C GLN A 122 -5.39 19.40 -0.30
N ARG A 123 -4.15 19.24 -0.77
CA ARG A 123 -3.35 20.33 -1.33
C ARG A 123 -3.89 20.86 -2.66
N ALA A 124 -4.35 19.97 -3.54
CA ALA A 124 -5.00 20.38 -4.78
C ALA A 124 -6.27 21.21 -4.51
N ILE A 125 -7.11 20.79 -3.56
CA ILE A 125 -8.31 21.54 -3.15
C ILE A 125 -7.93 22.91 -2.58
N LEU A 126 -7.00 22.95 -1.62
CA LEU A 126 -6.58 24.18 -0.96
C LEU A 126 -6.00 25.21 -1.94
N ALA A 127 -5.27 24.76 -2.96
CA ALA A 127 -4.70 25.63 -3.98
C ALA A 127 -5.71 26.08 -5.06
N GLY A 128 -6.95 25.58 -5.02
CA GLY A 128 -7.98 25.89 -6.01
C GLY A 128 -7.76 25.22 -7.36
N ASP A 129 -7.03 24.10 -7.42
CA ASP A 129 -6.79 23.37 -8.66
C ASP A 129 -8.11 22.92 -9.29
N LYS A 130 -8.31 23.26 -10.57
CA LYS A 130 -9.54 22.88 -11.30
C LYS A 130 -9.58 21.39 -11.69
N LYS A 131 -8.43 20.72 -11.67
CA LYS A 131 -8.28 19.31 -12.02
C LYS A 131 -7.23 18.68 -11.11
N THR A 132 -7.46 17.43 -10.73
CA THR A 132 -6.49 16.53 -10.10
C THR A 132 -6.73 15.12 -10.66
N GLY A 133 -6.04 14.10 -10.15
CA GLY A 133 -6.19 12.75 -10.67
C GLY A 133 -5.28 11.75 -9.96
N ILE A 134 -5.04 10.64 -10.62
CA ILE A 134 -4.16 9.56 -10.16
C ILE A 134 -2.99 9.45 -11.12
N THR A 135 -1.79 9.21 -10.59
CA THR A 135 -0.62 8.76 -11.37
C THR A 135 -0.18 7.40 -10.85
N ILE A 136 0.12 6.47 -11.75
CA ILE A 136 0.85 5.24 -11.45
C ILE A 136 2.32 5.50 -11.79
N MET A 137 3.20 5.38 -10.81
CA MET A 137 4.64 5.64 -10.96
C MET A 137 5.48 4.52 -10.35
#